data_AF-A0A533VWN3-F1
#
_entry.id   AF-A0A533VWN3-F1
#
_cell.length_a   1.000
_cell.length_b   1.000
_cell.length_c   1.000
_cell.angle_alpha   90.00
_cell.angle_beta   90.00
_cell.angle_gamma   90.00
#
_symmetry.space_group_name_H-M   'P 1'
#
loop_
_entity.id
_entity.type
_entity.pdbx_description
1 polymer ?
#
loop_
_entity_poly.entity_id
_entity_poly.type
_entity_poly.pdbx_seq_one_letter_code
_entity_poly.pdbx_strand_id
1 'polypeptide(L)'
;MVFFKVRVKKETNEKIAKLVKAGRYKNKSEALREIIEEHFEKHPGLFPSDNLGEIAEEAGKMPDGEFDRLAAEIFRGPRTAAELVRGGRRS
;
A
#
# COMPACT_ATOMS: atom_id res chain seq x y z
N MET A 1 6.99 21.46 9.82
CA MET A 1 7.69 20.75 8.73
C MET A 1 8.18 19.42 9.29
N VAL A 2 7.65 18.30 8.79
CA VAL A 2 8.08 16.95 9.22
C VAL A 2 9.22 16.50 8.32
N PHE A 3 10.31 16.00 8.90
CA PHE A 3 11.48 15.54 8.17
C PHE A 3 11.61 14.02 8.29
N PHE A 4 11.47 13.32 7.17
CA PHE A 4 11.73 11.88 7.09
C PHE A 4 13.13 11.64 6.55
N LYS A 5 13.98 10.97 7.35
CA LYS A 5 15.30 10.52 6.90
C LYS A 5 15.16 9.11 6.31
N VAL A 6 15.05 9.03 4.99
CA VAL A 6 14.85 7.75 4.29
C VAL A 6 16.18 7.25 3.75
N ARG A 7 16.49 5.97 3.99
CA ARG A 7 17.59 5.26 3.32
C ARG A 7 17.05 4.58 2.07
N VAL A 8 17.54 4.97 0.91
CA VAL A 8 17.21 4.34 -0.37
C VAL A 8 18.45 3.68 -0.97
N LYS A 9 18.23 2.67 -1.81
CA LYS A 9 19.31 2.05 -2.59
C LYS A 9 20.00 3.10 -3.46
N LYS A 10 21.30 2.93 -3.68
CA LYS A 10 22.13 3.85 -4.49
C LYS A 10 21.54 4.07 -5.88
N GLU A 11 21.13 2.99 -6.56
CA GLU A 11 20.50 3.04 -7.88
C GLU A 11 19.24 3.91 -7.92
N THR A 12 18.37 3.80 -6.90
CA THR A 12 17.16 4.61 -6.80
C THR A 12 17.51 6.09 -6.63
N ASN A 13 18.50 6.40 -5.79
CA ASN A 13 18.97 7.77 -5.59
C ASN A 13 19.54 8.37 -6.89
N GLU A 14 20.23 7.58 -7.70
CA GLU A 14 20.75 8.01 -9.00
C GLU A 14 19.63 8.28 -10.01
N LYS A 15 18.58 7.45 -10.04
CA LYS A 15 17.40 7.70 -10.89
C LYS A 15 16.71 9.02 -10.50
N ILE A 16 16.51 9.26 -9.20
CA ILE A 16 15.94 10.51 -8.70
C ILE A 16 16.84 11.70 -9.06
N ALA A 17 18.16 11.56 -8.89
CA ALA A 17 19.12 12.61 -9.26
C ALA A 17 19.05 12.98 -10.74
N LYS A 18 18.88 12.00 -11.63
CA LYS A 18 18.71 12.23 -13.08
C LYS A 18 17.43 13.02 -13.38
N LEU A 19 16.33 12.75 -12.68
CA LEU A 19 15.07 13.47 -12.87
C LEU A 19 15.18 14.95 -12.44
N VAL A 20 15.88 15.21 -11.34
CA VAL A 20 16.20 16.58 -10.90
C VAL A 20 17.11 17.28 -11.92
N LYS A 21 18.16 16.60 -12.39
CA LYS A 21 19.08 17.15 -13.40
C LYS A 21 18.38 17.45 -14.73
N ALA A 22 17.36 16.67 -15.09
CA ALA A 22 16.52 16.89 -16.26
C ALA A 22 15.51 18.04 -16.08
N GLY A 23 15.49 18.72 -14.92
CA GLY A 23 14.59 19.84 -14.64
C GLY A 23 13.14 19.43 -14.36
N ARG A 24 12.85 18.13 -14.19
CA ARG A 24 11.48 17.65 -13.88
C ARG A 24 11.05 17.96 -12.46
N TYR A 25 12.00 18.09 -11.54
CA TYR A 25 11.78 18.42 -10.14
C TYR A 25 12.86 19.40 -9.67
N LYS A 26 12.53 20.30 -8.75
CA LYS A 26 13.43 21.30 -8.17
C LYS A 26 14.53 20.65 -7.32
N ASN A 27 14.21 19.57 -6.60
CA ASN A 27 15.15 18.85 -5.75
C ASN A 27 14.71 17.40 -5.50
N LYS A 28 15.59 16.61 -4.88
CA LYS A 28 15.35 15.18 -4.62
C LYS A 28 14.19 14.93 -3.66
N SER A 29 13.98 15.80 -2.69
CA SER A 29 12.90 15.64 -1.69
C SER A 29 11.53 15.87 -2.31
N GLU A 30 11.42 16.85 -3.19
CA GLU A 30 10.20 17.09 -3.98
C GLU A 30 9.91 15.93 -4.92
N ALA A 31 10.92 15.48 -5.68
CA ALA A 31 10.79 14.30 -6.54
C ALA A 31 10.31 13.07 -5.77
N LEU A 32 10.89 12.81 -4.59
CA LEU A 32 10.50 11.66 -3.77
C LEU A 32 9.08 11.82 -3.21
N ARG A 33 8.68 13.04 -2.82
CA ARG A 33 7.32 13.32 -2.35
C ARG A 33 6.29 13.01 -3.42
N GLU A 34 6.45 13.60 -4.61
CA GLU A 34 5.49 13.43 -5.70
C GLU A 34 5.39 11.97 -6.16
N ILE A 35 6.53 11.26 -6.24
CA ILE A 35 6.53 9.82 -6.57
C ILE A 35 5.77 9.00 -5.52
N ILE A 36 5.89 9.34 -4.23
CA ILE A 36 5.19 8.63 -3.15
C ILE A 36 3.68 8.96 -3.19
N GLU A 37 3.31 10.23 -3.34
CA GLU A 37 1.91 10.66 -3.42
C GLU A 37 1.21 10.01 -4.63
N GLU A 38 1.85 10.04 -5.81
CA GLU A 38 1.35 9.36 -7.01
C GLU A 38 1.22 7.85 -6.82
N HIS A 39 2.15 7.22 -6.11
CA HIS A 39 2.06 5.81 -5.78
C HIS A 39 0.86 5.50 -4.89
N PHE A 40 0.56 6.37 -3.92
CA PHE A 40 -0.58 6.19 -3.02
C PHE A 40 -1.91 6.40 -3.75
N GLU A 41 -2.01 7.39 -4.63
CA GLU A 41 -3.19 7.60 -5.47
C GLU A 41 -3.46 6.41 -6.40
N LYS A 42 -2.41 5.80 -6.96
CA LYS A 42 -2.54 4.63 -7.86
C LYS A 42 -2.83 3.33 -7.12
N HIS A 43 -2.50 3.26 -5.84
CA HIS A 43 -2.63 2.06 -5.03
C HIS A 43 -3.33 2.35 -3.69
N PRO A 44 -4.61 2.80 -3.73
CA PRO A 44 -5.35 3.14 -2.52
C PRO A 44 -5.49 1.93 -1.59
N GLY A 45 -5.46 0.70 -2.11
CA GLY A 45 -5.49 -0.53 -1.30
C GLY A 45 -4.23 -0.81 -0.46
N LEU A 46 -3.16 -0.02 -0.59
CA LEU A 46 -1.99 -0.11 0.31
C LEU A 46 -2.25 0.48 1.69
N PHE A 47 -3.24 1.38 1.80
CA PHE A 47 -3.69 1.94 3.05
C PHE A 47 -5.12 1.45 3.25
N PRO A 48 -5.33 0.45 4.11
CA PRO A 48 -6.69 0.13 4.46
C PRO A 48 -7.24 1.38 5.20
N SER A 49 -8.45 1.79 4.81
CA SER A 49 -9.06 3.08 5.18
C SER A 49 -8.93 3.40 6.68
N ASP A 50 -8.96 4.69 7.04
CA ASP A 50 -8.93 5.16 8.44
C ASP A 50 -9.97 4.46 9.37
N ASN A 51 -11.01 3.87 8.77
CA ASN A 51 -12.02 3.04 9.44
C ASN A 51 -11.59 1.57 9.65
N LEU A 52 -10.30 1.24 9.53
CA LEU A 52 -9.75 -0.10 9.76
C LEU A 52 -10.20 -0.72 11.09
N GLY A 53 -10.27 0.10 12.15
CA GLY A 53 -10.74 -0.34 13.46
C GLY A 53 -12.22 -0.73 13.44
N GLU A 54 -13.06 0.07 12.78
CA GLU A 54 -14.49 -0.19 12.62
C GLU A 54 -14.74 -1.41 11.73
N ILE A 55 -14.02 -1.52 10.61
CA ILE A 55 -14.09 -2.65 9.68
C ILE A 55 -13.60 -3.94 10.36
N ALA A 56 -12.54 -3.88 11.19
CA ALA A 56 -12.05 -5.02 11.95
C ALA A 56 -13.03 -5.44 13.06
N GLU A 57 -13.68 -4.48 13.73
CA GLU A 57 -14.73 -4.77 14.70
C GLU A 57 -15.96 -5.40 14.06
N GLU A 58 -16.41 -4.90 12.91
CA GLU A 58 -17.55 -5.48 12.18
C GLU A 58 -17.21 -6.86 11.62
N ALA A 59 -16.01 -7.04 11.06
CA ALA A 59 -15.54 -8.34 10.60
C ALA A 59 -15.42 -9.36 11.75
N GLY A 60 -15.01 -8.94 12.95
CA GLY A 60 -14.95 -9.79 14.14
C GLY A 60 -16.34 -10.19 14.68
N LYS A 61 -17.40 -9.46 14.32
CA LYS A 61 -18.80 -9.75 14.65
C LYS A 61 -19.51 -10.54 13.55
N MET A 62 -18.88 -10.68 12.38
CA MET A 62 -19.43 -11.39 11.22
C MET A 62 -19.25 -12.90 11.39
N PRO A 63 -20.30 -13.72 11.19
CA PRO A 63 -20.16 -15.17 11.19
C PRO A 63 -19.19 -15.62 10.10
N ASP A 64 -18.35 -16.62 10.39
CA ASP A 64 -17.31 -17.12 9.47
C ASP A 64 -17.83 -17.38 8.05
N GLY A 65 -19.05 -17.93 7.92
CA GLY A 65 -19.66 -18.24 6.63
C GLY A 65 -20.08 -17.02 5.80
N GLU A 66 -20.27 -15.86 6.43
CA GLU A 66 -20.58 -14.59 5.77
C GLU A 66 -19.30 -13.85 5.37
N PHE A 67 -18.28 -13.90 6.23
CA PHE A 67 -16.94 -13.41 5.92
C PHE A 67 -16.32 -14.14 4.72
N ASP A 68 -16.42 -15.47 4.69
CA ASP A 68 -15.91 -16.29 3.59
C ASP A 68 -16.60 -15.99 2.25
N ARG A 69 -17.91 -15.69 2.27
CA ARG A 69 -18.66 -15.28 1.07
C ARG A 69 -18.21 -13.91 0.57
N LEU A 70 -18.11 -12.94 1.47
CA LEU A 70 -17.69 -11.57 1.15
C LEU A 70 -16.25 -11.56 0.61
N ALA A 71 -15.36 -12.32 1.26
CA ALA A 71 -13.97 -12.46 0.83
C ALA A 71 -13.87 -13.18 -0.53
N ALA A 72 -14.69 -14.21 -0.79
CA ALA A 72 -14.76 -14.86 -2.09
C ALA A 72 -15.32 -13.94 -3.21
N GLU A 73 -16.12 -12.94 -2.87
CA GLU A 73 -16.67 -11.96 -3.82
C GLU A 73 -15.68 -10.83 -4.13
N ILE A 74 -14.98 -10.32 -3.12
CA ILE A 74 -13.99 -9.23 -3.24
C ILE A 74 -12.68 -9.72 -3.86
N PHE A 75 -12.22 -10.93 -3.49
CA PHE A 75 -10.96 -11.49 -3.95
C PHE A 75 -11.10 -12.45 -5.14
N ARG A 76 -12.05 -12.21 -6.07
CA ARG A 76 -12.16 -12.96 -7.36
C ARG A 76 -11.00 -12.68 -8.34
N GLY A 77 -9.78 -12.64 -7.86
CA GLY A 77 -8.55 -12.74 -8.65
C GLY A 77 -8.03 -14.18 -8.67
N PRO A 78 -6.89 -14.45 -9.33
CA PRO A 78 -6.33 -15.80 -9.50
C PRO A 78 -5.93 -16.50 -8.20
N ARG A 79 -6.05 -15.83 -7.05
CA ARG A 79 -5.90 -16.44 -5.73
C ARG A 79 -7.12 -16.14 -4.87
N THR A 80 -7.71 -17.18 -4.34
CA THR A 80 -8.89 -17.12 -3.47
C THR A 80 -8.53 -16.50 -2.11
N ALA A 81 -9.49 -15.86 -1.44
CA ALA A 81 -9.30 -15.34 -0.08
C ALA A 81 -8.76 -16.41 0.90
N ALA A 82 -9.18 -17.66 0.74
CA ALA A 82 -8.69 -18.80 1.51
C ALA A 82 -7.17 -19.06 1.34
N GLU A 83 -6.61 -18.79 0.16
CA GLU A 83 -5.17 -18.93 -0.11
C GLU A 83 -4.35 -17.78 0.49
N LEU A 84 -4.92 -16.58 0.57
CA LEU A 84 -4.30 -15.42 1.21
C LEU A 84 -4.26 -15.57 2.75
N VAL A 85 -5.36 -16.05 3.34
CA VAL A 85 -5.46 -16.27 4.80
C VAL A 85 -4.58 -17.44 5.26
N ARG A 86 -4.45 -18.52 4.45
CA ARG A 86 -3.53 -19.63 4.76
C ARG A 86 -2.05 -19.22 4.77
N GLY A 87 -1.66 -18.22 3.97
CA GLY A 87 -0.30 -17.69 3.97
C GLY A 87 0.05 -16.88 5.21
N GLY A 88 -0.93 -16.18 5.80
CA GLY A 88 -0.73 -15.33 6.99
C GLY A 88 -0.79 -16.05 8.33
N ARG A 89 -1.48 -17.19 8.43
CA ARG A 89 -1.65 -17.96 9.69
C ARG A 89 -0.53 -18.97 10.00
N ARG A 90 0.52 -19.04 9.16
CA ARG A 90 1.75 -19.83 9.41
C ARG A 90 2.98 -18.93 9.59
N SER A 91 2.82 -17.80 10.28
CA SER A 91 3.94 -17.04 10.86
C SER A 91 3.65 -16.77 12.32
#